data_AF-A0A9W6RLV7-F1
#
_entry.id   AF-A0A9W6RLV7-F1
#
_cell.length_a   1.000
_cell.length_b   1.000
_cell.length_c   1.000
_cell.angle_alpha   90.00
_cell.angle_beta   90.00
_cell.angle_gamma   90.00
#
_symmetry.space_group_name_H-M   'P 1'
#
loop_
_entity.id
_entity.type
_entity.pdbx_description
1 polymer ?
#
loop_
_entity_poly.entity_id
_entity_poly.type
_entity_poly.pdbx_seq_one_letter_code
_entity_poly.pdbx_strand_id
1 'polypeptide(L)'
;MLHAFVYNDTAILVRHWFEVSPKDSHLEHGVRLELRLREPQPLRGSESAAQRIVADRPVWRADLFDRVDGTPGAFEAAHFHPRFDGVEPCERNWADAVKATPWEWLHGELSDIGAVAERAGVPLADPAADVEQIRADAPEIVAVAQSRAATQCGSAHQCYAWTRDAAPLVHLMLGQLRRPELLDRERAAPWLESRPQETTTAS
;
A
#
# COMPACT_ATOMS: atom_id res chain seq x y z
N MET A 1 1.77 0.98 -10.85
CA MET A 1 1.37 -0.39 -11.21
C MET A 1 1.03 -1.13 -9.94
N LEU A 2 -0.25 -1.48 -9.81
CA LEU A 2 -0.80 -2.23 -8.70
C LEU A 2 -0.83 -3.72 -9.07
N HIS A 3 -0.30 -4.56 -8.19
CA HIS A 3 -0.51 -6.01 -8.21
C HIS A 3 -1.60 -6.35 -7.19
N ALA A 4 -2.41 -7.35 -7.51
CA ALA A 4 -3.47 -7.83 -6.62
C ALA A 4 -3.48 -9.35 -6.60
N PHE A 5 -3.37 -9.92 -5.42
CA PHE A 5 -3.65 -11.33 -5.14
C PHE A 5 -5.05 -11.38 -4.54
N VAL A 6 -5.98 -12.07 -5.21
CA VAL A 6 -7.40 -12.04 -4.86
C VAL A 6 -7.83 -13.44 -4.49
N TYR A 7 -8.28 -13.60 -3.25
CA TYR A 7 -8.72 -14.86 -2.65
C TYR A 7 -10.24 -14.87 -2.52
N ASN A 8 -10.84 -15.71 -1.67
CA ASN A 8 -12.29 -15.83 -1.58
C ASN A 8 -12.92 -14.60 -0.93
N ASP A 9 -12.46 -14.23 0.25
CA ASP A 9 -13.00 -13.15 1.07
C ASP A 9 -12.04 -11.98 1.22
N THR A 10 -10.80 -12.14 0.77
CA THR A 10 -9.73 -11.15 0.95
C THR A 10 -8.97 -10.86 -0.33
N ALA A 11 -8.24 -9.76 -0.32
CA ALA A 11 -7.26 -9.42 -1.34
C ALA A 11 -6.03 -8.77 -0.71
N ILE A 12 -4.85 -9.11 -1.24
CA ILE A 12 -3.59 -8.45 -0.94
C ILE A 12 -3.23 -7.54 -2.12
N LEU A 13 -3.17 -6.24 -1.87
CA LEU A 13 -2.76 -5.24 -2.84
C LEU A 13 -1.30 -4.86 -2.61
N VAL A 14 -0.49 -4.86 -3.66
CA VAL A 14 0.94 -4.51 -3.59
C VAL A 14 1.28 -3.47 -4.65
N ARG A 15 1.81 -2.31 -4.25
CA ARG A 15 2.25 -1.28 -5.19
C ARG A 15 3.45 -0.50 -4.67
N HIS A 16 4.19 0.12 -5.59
CA HIS A 16 5.09 1.19 -5.19
C HIS A 16 4.28 2.42 -4.76
N TRP A 17 4.78 3.15 -3.79
CA TRP A 17 4.17 4.34 -3.22
C TRP A 17 5.20 5.45 -3.09
N PHE A 18 4.71 6.67 -3.21
CA PHE A 18 5.47 7.90 -2.99
C PHE A 18 4.66 8.77 -2.05
N GLU A 19 5.21 9.07 -0.88
CA GLU A 19 4.57 9.83 0.17
C GLU A 19 5.26 11.19 0.30
N VAL A 20 4.45 12.25 0.37
CA VAL A 20 4.91 13.58 0.72
C VAL A 20 4.31 13.91 2.07
N SER A 21 5.13 14.06 3.11
CA SER A 21 4.64 14.44 4.43
C SER A 21 4.05 15.85 4.40
N PRO A 22 2.73 16.03 4.71
CA PRO A 22 2.13 17.36 4.73
C PRO A 22 2.70 18.26 5.84
N LYS A 23 3.34 17.68 6.88
CA LYS A 23 3.79 18.39 8.07
C LYS A 23 5.17 19.04 7.88
N ASP A 24 6.11 18.32 7.29
CA ASP A 24 7.53 18.69 7.22
C ASP A 24 8.13 18.55 5.81
N SER A 25 7.32 18.19 4.81
CA SER A 25 7.70 18.09 3.39
C SER A 25 8.77 17.04 3.08
N HIS A 26 9.06 16.13 4.01
CA HIS A 26 9.90 14.96 3.72
C HIS A 26 9.23 14.06 2.68
N LEU A 27 10.08 13.46 1.85
CA LEU A 27 9.68 12.54 0.80
C LEU A 27 10.05 11.12 1.21
N GLU A 28 9.07 10.22 1.15
CA GLU A 28 9.25 8.80 1.42
C GLU A 28 8.83 8.01 0.19
N HIS A 29 9.46 6.86 -0.05
CA HIS A 29 9.07 5.97 -1.14
C HIS A 29 9.33 4.52 -0.79
N GLY A 30 8.62 3.61 -1.44
CA GLY A 30 8.82 2.19 -1.24
C GLY A 30 7.57 1.40 -1.58
N VAL A 31 7.38 0.26 -0.93
CA VAL A 31 6.23 -0.61 -1.22
C VAL A 31 5.16 -0.46 -0.16
N ARG A 32 3.92 -0.29 -0.62
CA ARG A 32 2.70 -0.34 0.18
C ARG A 32 2.01 -1.67 -0.06
N LEU A 33 1.72 -2.40 1.02
CA LEU A 33 0.87 -3.58 1.03
C LEU A 33 -0.40 -3.33 1.81
N GLU A 34 -1.53 -3.77 1.29
CA GLU A 34 -2.82 -3.67 1.97
C GLU A 34 -3.53 -5.03 1.95
N LEU A 35 -4.01 -5.46 3.11
CA LEU A 35 -5.04 -6.49 3.23
C LEU A 35 -6.40 -5.80 3.18
N ARG A 36 -7.24 -6.22 2.25
CA ARG A 36 -8.63 -5.74 2.12
C ARG A 36 -9.60 -6.90 2.12
N LEU A 37 -10.81 -6.67 2.61
CA LEU A 37 -11.92 -7.61 2.38
C LEU A 37 -12.47 -7.44 0.96
N ARG A 38 -12.93 -8.55 0.39
CA ARG A 38 -13.71 -8.58 -0.82
C ARG A 38 -15.17 -8.36 -0.49
N GLU A 39 -15.83 -7.55 -1.30
CA GLU A 39 -17.27 -7.40 -1.20
C GLU A 39 -17.97 -8.44 -2.08
N PRO A 40 -18.91 -9.23 -1.53
CA PRO A 40 -19.79 -10.07 -2.34
C PRO A 40 -20.52 -9.22 -3.39
N GLN A 41 -20.45 -9.64 -4.65
CA GLN A 41 -21.10 -8.94 -5.76
C GLN A 41 -22.30 -9.75 -6.27
N PRO A 42 -23.43 -9.11 -6.61
CA PRO A 42 -24.50 -9.78 -7.32
C PRO A 42 -24.00 -10.39 -8.63
N LEU A 43 -24.44 -11.61 -8.94
CA LEU A 43 -24.19 -12.21 -10.23
C LEU A 43 -24.79 -11.33 -11.34
N ARG A 44 -24.04 -11.15 -12.41
CA ARG A 44 -24.48 -10.38 -13.58
C ARG A 44 -24.35 -11.20 -14.86
N GLY A 45 -25.31 -11.02 -15.75
CA GLY A 45 -25.31 -11.64 -17.07
C GLY A 45 -25.53 -13.16 -17.04
N SER A 46 -25.01 -13.84 -18.06
CA SER A 46 -25.05 -15.30 -18.17
C SER A 46 -23.90 -15.98 -17.42
N GLU A 47 -23.84 -17.30 -17.48
CA GLU A 47 -22.76 -18.11 -16.90
C GLU A 47 -21.35 -17.76 -17.43
N SER A 48 -21.26 -17.15 -18.62
CA SER A 48 -20.00 -16.72 -19.23
C SER A 48 -19.68 -15.24 -19.00
N ALA A 49 -20.55 -14.50 -18.32
CA ALA A 49 -20.34 -13.08 -18.11
C ALA A 49 -19.19 -12.82 -17.13
N ALA A 50 -18.33 -11.84 -17.45
CA ALA A 50 -17.31 -11.38 -16.52
C ALA A 50 -17.99 -10.84 -15.26
N GLN A 51 -17.57 -11.26 -14.07
CA GLN A 51 -18.13 -10.80 -12.80
C GLN A 51 -17.36 -9.57 -12.28
N ARG A 52 -17.96 -8.81 -11.34
CA ARG A 52 -17.24 -7.76 -10.63
C ARG A 52 -16.42 -8.38 -9.50
N ILE A 53 -15.23 -7.84 -9.27
CA ILE A 53 -14.39 -8.13 -8.13
C ILE A 53 -14.08 -6.81 -7.47
N VAL A 54 -14.41 -6.68 -6.19
CA VAL A 54 -14.25 -5.45 -5.42
C VAL A 54 -13.44 -5.78 -4.17
N ALA A 55 -12.29 -5.13 -4.01
CA ALA A 55 -11.45 -5.18 -2.82
C ALA A 55 -11.48 -3.80 -2.16
N ASP A 56 -12.36 -3.64 -1.17
CA ASP A 56 -12.71 -2.32 -0.62
C ASP A 56 -12.23 -2.15 0.82
N ARG A 57 -12.98 -2.68 1.78
CA ARG A 57 -12.75 -2.45 3.22
C ARG A 57 -11.32 -2.80 3.65
N PRO A 58 -10.51 -1.82 4.07
CA PRO A 58 -9.15 -2.07 4.52
C PRO A 58 -9.14 -2.73 5.90
N VAL A 59 -8.22 -3.67 6.09
CA VAL A 59 -8.03 -4.40 7.35
C VAL A 59 -6.69 -4.04 7.97
N TRP A 60 -5.64 -4.07 7.15
CA TRP A 60 -4.26 -3.87 7.57
C TRP A 60 -3.44 -3.29 6.43
N ARG A 61 -2.42 -2.48 6.76
CA ARG A 61 -1.50 -1.91 5.78
C ARG A 61 -0.07 -1.90 6.29
N ALA A 62 0.87 -2.28 5.45
CA ALA A 62 2.30 -2.07 5.67
C ALA A 62 2.86 -1.08 4.64
N ASP A 63 3.67 -0.17 5.12
CA ASP A 63 4.35 0.86 4.35
C ASP A 63 5.85 0.67 4.55
N LEU A 64 6.49 -0.13 3.70
CA LEU A 64 7.92 -0.47 3.79
C LEU A 64 8.73 0.54 2.99
N PHE A 65 8.93 1.72 3.59
CA PHE A 65 9.48 2.90 2.92
C PHE A 65 10.88 3.28 3.40
N ASP A 66 11.66 3.79 2.46
CA ASP A 66 12.84 4.62 2.73
C ASP A 66 12.47 6.10 2.70
N ARG A 67 13.33 6.92 3.29
CA ARG A 67 13.39 8.35 2.96
C ARG A 67 14.13 8.54 1.65
N VAL A 68 13.63 9.41 0.77
CA VAL A 68 14.24 9.67 -0.55
C VAL A 68 15.64 10.31 -0.41
N ASP A 69 15.87 11.07 0.66
CA ASP A 69 17.15 11.70 1.02
C ASP A 69 17.95 10.88 2.06
N GLY A 70 17.48 9.70 2.44
CA GLY A 70 18.11 8.82 3.42
C GLY A 70 19.04 7.76 2.80
N THR A 71 19.48 6.81 3.62
CA THR A 71 20.25 5.65 3.16
C THR A 71 19.32 4.68 2.42
N PRO A 72 19.58 4.34 1.14
CA PRO A 72 18.75 3.37 0.42
C PRO A 72 18.76 2.00 1.10
N GLY A 73 17.58 1.42 1.30
CA GLY A 73 17.36 0.13 1.95
C GLY A 73 17.48 0.15 3.47
N ALA A 74 17.50 1.32 4.11
CA ALA A 74 17.56 1.45 5.57
C ALA A 74 16.17 1.40 6.23
N PHE A 75 15.10 1.52 5.45
CA PHE A 75 13.70 1.45 5.87
C PHE A 75 13.36 2.44 6.98
N GLU A 76 13.99 3.62 6.97
CA GLU A 76 13.87 4.63 8.04
C GLU A 76 12.43 5.12 8.25
N ALA A 77 11.64 5.10 7.17
CA ALA A 77 10.23 5.50 7.13
C ALA A 77 9.27 4.28 7.18
N ALA A 78 9.78 3.06 7.35
CA ALA A 78 8.93 1.88 7.35
C ALA A 78 8.07 1.75 8.61
N HIS A 79 6.78 1.53 8.40
CA HIS A 79 5.77 1.43 9.44
C HIS A 79 4.59 0.56 8.97
N PHE A 80 3.63 0.33 9.87
CA PHE A 80 2.39 -0.35 9.51
C PHE A 80 1.20 0.20 10.29
N HIS A 81 0.01 -0.15 9.82
CA HIS A 81 -1.28 0.19 10.40
C HIS A 81 -2.02 -1.12 10.72
N PRO A 82 -2.08 -1.53 12.01
CA PRO A 82 -2.70 -2.79 12.40
C PRO A 82 -4.23 -2.80 12.26
N ARG A 83 -4.86 -1.64 12.10
CA ARG A 83 -6.31 -1.48 11.99
C ARG A 83 -6.68 -0.19 11.28
N PHE A 84 -7.95 -0.09 10.89
CA PHE A 84 -8.56 1.08 10.25
C PHE A 84 -9.85 1.47 11.00
N ASP A 85 -10.18 2.77 10.98
CA ASP A 85 -11.48 3.31 11.34
C ASP A 85 -12.19 3.78 10.06
N GLY A 86 -13.18 3.01 9.61
CA GLY A 86 -13.72 3.15 8.27
C GLY A 86 -12.64 2.91 7.21
N VAL A 87 -12.35 3.95 6.41
CA VAL A 87 -11.29 3.93 5.38
C VAL A 87 -9.98 4.57 5.85
N GLU A 88 -9.97 5.15 7.04
CA GLU A 88 -8.81 5.87 7.57
C GLU A 88 -7.93 4.94 8.42
N PRO A 89 -6.62 4.92 8.20
CA PRO A 89 -5.71 4.11 9.00
C PRO A 89 -5.60 4.66 10.43
N CYS A 90 -5.34 3.79 11.41
CA CYS A 90 -4.88 4.25 12.73
C CYS A 90 -3.47 4.88 12.67
N GLU A 91 -2.93 5.31 13.80
CA GLU A 91 -1.58 5.88 13.85
C GLU A 91 -0.49 4.92 13.33
N ARG A 92 0.62 5.48 12.86
CA ARG A 92 1.77 4.72 12.35
C ARG A 92 2.41 3.90 13.49
N ASN A 93 2.60 2.60 13.26
CA ASN A 93 3.30 1.71 14.19
C ASN A 93 4.72 1.41 13.68
N TRP A 94 5.72 1.62 14.54
CA TRP A 94 7.14 1.59 14.21
C TRP A 94 7.86 0.45 14.95
N ALA A 95 7.61 -0.80 14.57
CA ALA A 95 8.28 -1.94 15.20
C ALA A 95 9.71 -2.11 14.65
N ASP A 96 10.66 -2.42 15.52
CA ASP A 96 12.08 -2.59 15.14
C ASP A 96 12.28 -3.64 14.04
N ALA A 97 11.51 -4.74 14.08
CA ALA A 97 11.55 -5.81 13.08
C ALA A 97 11.16 -5.31 11.67
N VAL A 98 10.23 -4.35 11.57
CA VAL A 98 9.81 -3.76 10.28
C VAL A 98 10.97 -3.04 9.61
N LYS A 99 11.89 -2.48 10.40
CA LYS A 99 13.08 -1.78 9.90
C LYS A 99 14.26 -2.70 9.69
N ALA A 100 14.51 -3.60 10.64
CA ALA A 100 15.68 -4.47 10.63
C ALA A 100 15.57 -5.60 9.59
N THR A 101 14.39 -6.24 9.50
CA THR A 101 14.15 -7.39 8.61
C THR A 101 12.77 -7.30 7.95
N PRO A 102 12.47 -6.21 7.18
CA PRO A 102 11.13 -5.92 6.63
C PRO A 102 10.52 -7.08 5.86
N TRP A 103 11.31 -7.82 5.10
CA TRP A 103 10.83 -8.91 4.25
C TRP A 103 10.50 -10.17 5.06
N GLU A 104 11.30 -10.49 6.08
CA GLU A 104 11.01 -11.59 7.01
C GLU A 104 9.79 -11.26 7.86
N TRP A 105 9.71 -10.01 8.34
CA TRP A 105 8.54 -9.51 9.06
C TRP A 105 7.28 -9.61 8.20
N LEU A 106 7.32 -9.12 6.96
CA LEU A 106 6.18 -9.18 6.04
C LEU A 106 5.77 -10.63 5.75
N HIS A 107 6.73 -11.52 5.50
CA HIS A 107 6.46 -12.94 5.33
C HIS A 107 5.74 -13.53 6.57
N GLY A 108 6.17 -13.15 7.77
CA GLY A 108 5.55 -13.55 9.02
C GLY A 108 4.07 -13.11 9.11
N GLU A 109 3.78 -11.86 8.77
CA GLU A 109 2.40 -11.33 8.76
C GLU A 109 1.52 -12.09 7.75
N LEU A 110 2.02 -12.34 6.54
CA LEU A 110 1.29 -13.08 5.50
C LEU A 110 1.09 -14.56 5.85
N SER A 111 1.99 -15.14 6.63
CA SER A 111 1.89 -16.56 7.05
C SER A 111 0.76 -16.80 8.07
N ASP A 112 0.24 -15.75 8.68
CA ASP A 112 -0.88 -15.81 9.64
C ASP A 112 -1.82 -14.60 9.49
N ILE A 113 -2.46 -14.51 8.32
CA ILE A 113 -3.42 -13.44 8.03
C ILE A 113 -4.65 -13.47 8.96
N GLY A 114 -4.94 -14.62 9.57
CA GLY A 114 -5.99 -14.78 10.58
C GLY A 114 -5.66 -13.95 11.82
N ALA A 115 -4.44 -14.07 12.35
CA ALA A 115 -3.97 -13.24 13.45
C ALA A 115 -3.91 -11.75 13.07
N VAL A 116 -3.55 -11.42 11.83
CA VAL A 116 -3.60 -10.02 11.33
C VAL A 116 -5.02 -9.47 11.41
N ALA A 117 -6.00 -10.22 10.89
CA ALA A 117 -7.41 -9.82 10.85
C ALA A 117 -8.01 -9.72 12.27
N GLU A 118 -7.65 -10.65 13.17
CA GLU A 118 -8.06 -10.62 14.58
C GLU A 118 -7.53 -9.36 15.29
N ARG A 119 -6.25 -9.01 15.12
CA ARG A 119 -5.68 -7.77 15.68
C ARG A 119 -6.34 -6.51 15.13
N ALA A 120 -6.81 -6.56 13.89
CA ALA A 120 -7.58 -5.47 13.28
C ALA A 120 -9.01 -5.37 13.82
N GLY A 121 -9.49 -6.38 14.57
CA GLY A 121 -10.88 -6.48 15.03
C GLY A 121 -11.86 -6.80 13.89
N VAL A 122 -11.37 -7.41 12.80
CA VAL A 122 -12.15 -7.73 11.61
C VAL A 122 -12.09 -9.24 11.38
N PRO A 123 -13.01 -10.03 11.96
CA PRO A 123 -13.01 -11.47 11.75
C PRO A 123 -13.28 -11.80 10.27
N LEU A 124 -12.46 -12.68 9.70
CA LEU A 124 -12.72 -13.24 8.36
C LEU A 124 -13.93 -14.19 8.45
N ALA A 125 -14.78 -14.19 7.41
CA ALA A 125 -15.98 -15.02 7.41
C ALA A 125 -15.65 -16.51 7.32
N ASP A 126 -14.72 -16.88 6.43
CA ASP A 126 -14.08 -18.20 6.40
C ASP A 126 -12.55 -18.07 6.42
N PRO A 127 -11.93 -17.97 7.61
CA PRO A 127 -10.48 -17.83 7.71
C PRO A 127 -9.73 -19.00 7.08
N ALA A 128 -10.28 -20.22 7.14
CA ALA A 128 -9.59 -21.41 6.65
C ALA A 128 -9.39 -21.36 5.12
N ALA A 129 -10.35 -20.82 4.39
CA ALA A 129 -10.30 -20.73 2.93
C ALA A 129 -9.17 -19.83 2.41
N ASP A 130 -8.87 -18.73 3.09
CA ASP A 130 -7.90 -17.74 2.62
C ASP A 130 -6.53 -17.87 3.32
N VAL A 131 -6.49 -18.25 4.61
CA VAL A 131 -5.24 -18.32 5.38
C VAL A 131 -4.24 -19.30 4.77
N GLU A 132 -4.67 -20.49 4.35
CA GLU A 132 -3.77 -21.48 3.77
C GLU A 132 -3.20 -21.04 2.43
N GLN A 133 -4.05 -20.47 1.56
CA GLN A 133 -3.64 -19.98 0.24
C GLN A 133 -2.68 -18.78 0.36
N ILE A 134 -3.00 -17.80 1.20
CA ILE A 134 -2.13 -16.63 1.42
C ILE A 134 -0.79 -17.07 2.01
N ARG A 135 -0.78 -18.03 2.94
CA ARG A 135 0.46 -18.59 3.49
C ARG A 135 1.30 -19.26 2.40
N ALA A 136 0.68 -20.02 1.50
CA ALA A 136 1.37 -20.67 0.40
C ALA A 136 1.96 -19.65 -0.59
N ASP A 137 1.23 -18.55 -0.85
CA ASP A 137 1.63 -17.48 -1.76
C ASP A 137 2.56 -16.44 -1.11
N ALA A 138 2.76 -16.47 0.20
CA ALA A 138 3.54 -15.47 0.93
C ALA A 138 4.94 -15.21 0.32
N PRO A 139 5.71 -16.23 -0.12
CA PRO A 139 6.98 -16.01 -0.82
C PRO A 139 6.83 -15.21 -2.12
N GLU A 140 5.77 -15.47 -2.91
CA GLU A 140 5.50 -14.75 -4.16
C GLU A 140 5.09 -13.31 -3.88
N ILE A 141 4.18 -13.09 -2.93
CA ILE A 141 3.74 -11.75 -2.52
C ILE A 141 4.94 -10.92 -2.04
N VAL A 142 5.82 -11.50 -1.24
CA VAL A 142 7.06 -10.84 -0.77
C VAL A 142 8.00 -10.53 -1.94
N ALA A 143 8.17 -11.44 -2.90
CA ALA A 143 8.98 -11.18 -4.09
C ALA A 143 8.41 -10.02 -4.95
N VAL A 144 7.09 -9.97 -5.11
CA VAL A 144 6.42 -8.85 -5.76
C VAL A 144 6.65 -7.55 -4.98
N ALA A 145 6.56 -7.59 -3.65
CA ALA A 145 6.82 -6.44 -2.81
C ALA A 145 8.26 -5.92 -2.96
N GLN A 146 9.24 -6.83 -2.96
CA GLN A 146 10.65 -6.50 -3.20
C GLN A 146 10.87 -5.87 -4.57
N SER A 147 10.18 -6.32 -5.62
CA SER A 147 10.24 -5.72 -6.97
C SER A 147 9.68 -4.28 -7.05
N ARG A 148 9.03 -3.82 -5.97
CA ARG A 148 8.45 -2.48 -5.81
C ARG A 148 9.07 -1.71 -4.64
N ALA A 149 10.13 -2.24 -4.04
CA ALA A 149 10.85 -1.60 -2.94
C ALA A 149 11.49 -0.27 -3.38
N ALA A 150 11.81 0.57 -2.40
CA ALA A 150 12.48 1.85 -2.57
C ALA A 150 13.77 1.73 -3.39
N THR A 151 14.60 0.74 -3.08
CA THR A 151 15.88 0.44 -3.76
C THR A 151 15.75 0.11 -5.25
N GLN A 152 14.54 -0.21 -5.71
CA GLN A 152 14.25 -0.48 -7.12
C GLN A 152 13.82 0.77 -7.89
N CYS A 153 13.47 1.86 -7.21
CA CYS A 153 13.20 3.16 -7.82
C CYS A 153 14.43 4.07 -7.73
N GLY A 154 15.21 4.16 -8.81
CA GLY A 154 16.44 4.94 -8.86
C GLY A 154 16.27 6.42 -9.23
N SER A 155 15.08 6.86 -9.65
CA SER A 155 14.85 8.24 -10.09
C SER A 155 13.42 8.73 -9.85
N ALA A 156 13.24 10.05 -9.76
CA ALA A 156 11.92 10.67 -9.62
C ALA A 156 10.94 10.24 -10.74
N HIS A 157 11.42 10.21 -11.98
CA HIS A 157 10.62 9.78 -13.14
C HIS A 157 10.17 8.32 -13.05
N GLN A 158 11.04 7.43 -12.56
CA GLN A 158 10.69 6.03 -12.36
C GLN A 158 9.64 5.87 -11.25
N CYS A 159 9.81 6.55 -10.11
CA CYS A 159 8.85 6.52 -9.01
C CYS A 159 7.49 7.07 -9.47
N TYR A 160 7.48 8.16 -10.24
CA TYR A 160 6.28 8.69 -10.84
C TYR A 160 5.62 7.70 -11.79
N ALA A 161 6.37 7.09 -12.71
CA ALA A 161 5.85 6.07 -13.62
C ALA A 161 5.18 4.91 -12.87
N TRP A 162 5.73 4.51 -11.72
CA TRP A 162 5.19 3.44 -10.89
C TRP A 162 4.01 3.85 -10.02
N THR A 163 3.83 5.15 -9.77
CA THR A 163 2.75 5.72 -8.94
C THR A 163 1.71 6.50 -9.74
N ARG A 164 1.70 6.39 -11.07
CA ARG A 164 0.70 7.07 -11.92
C ARG A 164 -0.75 6.79 -11.50
N ASP A 165 -1.05 5.56 -11.09
CA ASP A 165 -2.38 5.17 -10.60
C ASP A 165 -2.76 5.83 -9.26
N ALA A 166 -1.77 6.31 -8.51
CA ALA A 166 -1.92 6.98 -7.22
C ALA A 166 -1.54 8.47 -7.26
N ALA A 167 -1.26 9.04 -8.44
CA ALA A 167 -0.84 10.43 -8.59
C ALA A 167 -1.82 11.45 -7.96
N PRO A 168 -3.15 11.28 -8.04
CA PRO A 168 -4.09 12.18 -7.37
C PRO A 168 -3.88 12.25 -5.84
N LEU A 169 -3.45 11.15 -5.21
CA LEU A 169 -3.19 11.11 -3.77
C LEU A 169 -1.89 11.85 -3.44
N VAL A 170 -0.87 11.76 -4.29
CA VAL A 170 0.36 12.56 -4.14
C VAL A 170 0.07 14.05 -4.34
N HIS A 171 -0.77 14.40 -5.32
CA HIS A 171 -1.22 15.79 -5.52
C HIS A 171 -1.98 16.34 -4.32
N LEU A 172 -2.83 15.53 -3.70
CA LEU A 172 -3.52 15.90 -2.46
C LEU A 172 -2.52 16.24 -1.34
N MET A 173 -1.50 15.41 -1.13
CA MET A 173 -0.45 15.66 -0.14
C MET A 173 0.34 16.94 -0.44
N LEU A 174 0.73 17.14 -1.70
CA LEU A 174 1.43 18.35 -2.16
C LEU A 174 0.60 19.62 -1.93
N GLY A 175 -0.72 19.54 -2.12
CA GLY A 175 -1.65 20.64 -1.85
C GLY A 175 -1.87 20.95 -0.36
N GLN A 176 -1.47 20.05 0.54
CA GLN A 176 -1.66 20.16 1.99
C GLN A 176 -0.36 20.50 2.75
N LEU A 177 0.74 20.76 2.04
CA LEU A 177 2.02 21.08 2.66
C LEU A 177 1.92 22.31 3.57
N ARG A 178 2.28 22.12 4.85
CA ARG A 178 2.43 23.22 5.82
C ARG A 178 3.73 23.99 5.64
N ARG A 179 4.74 23.36 5.03
CA ARG A 179 6.08 23.89 4.83
C ARG A 179 6.57 23.69 3.39
N PRO A 180 5.88 24.24 2.38
CA PRO A 180 6.20 24.00 0.97
C PRO A 180 7.59 24.50 0.55
N GLU A 181 8.21 25.38 1.34
CA GLU A 181 9.58 25.85 1.15
C GLU A 181 10.65 24.76 1.39
N LEU A 182 10.31 23.72 2.15
CA LEU A 182 11.22 22.59 2.43
C LEU A 182 11.11 21.45 1.42
N LEU A 183 10.15 21.51 0.49
CA LEU A 183 9.94 20.44 -0.47
C LEU A 183 11.14 20.34 -1.41
N ASP A 184 11.72 19.14 -1.53
CA ASP A 184 12.64 18.82 -2.62
C ASP A 184 11.86 18.78 -3.94
N ARG A 185 11.90 19.93 -4.64
CA ARG A 185 11.18 20.13 -5.89
C ARG A 185 11.76 19.33 -7.05
N GLU A 186 13.04 18.99 -7.02
CA GLU A 186 13.65 18.17 -8.07
C GLU A 186 13.10 16.75 -8.00
N ARG A 187 13.05 16.17 -6.79
CA ARG A 187 12.49 14.84 -6.57
C ARG A 187 10.98 14.80 -6.76
N ALA A 188 10.26 15.88 -6.47
CA ALA A 188 8.82 15.97 -6.68
C ALA A 188 8.40 16.45 -8.10
N ALA A 189 9.35 16.87 -8.96
CA ALA A 189 9.07 17.53 -10.23
C ALA A 189 8.06 16.78 -11.12
N PRO A 190 8.14 15.44 -11.31
CA PRO A 190 7.19 14.74 -12.16
C PRO A 190 5.73 14.85 -11.71
N TRP A 191 5.49 14.95 -10.39
CA TRP A 191 4.14 15.17 -9.85
C TRP A 191 3.74 16.63 -9.96
N LEU A 192 4.64 17.58 -9.72
CA LEU A 192 4.36 19.02 -9.85
C LEU A 192 4.03 19.43 -11.29
N GLU A 193 4.65 18.79 -12.28
CA GLU A 193 4.47 19.07 -13.71
C GLU A 193 3.27 18.33 -14.30
N SER A 194 2.83 17.25 -13.67
CA SER A 194 1.64 16.51 -14.10
C SER A 194 0.36 17.22 -13.66
N ARG A 195 -0.62 17.29 -14.57
CA ARG A 195 -1.93 17.86 -14.25
C ARG A 195 -2.66 16.93 -13.27
N PRO A 196 -3.30 17.46 -12.22
CA PRO A 196 -4.25 16.68 -11.43
C PRO A 196 -5.34 16.16 -12.38
N GLN A 197 -5.62 14.87 -12.34
CA GLN A 197 -6.87 14.37 -12.91
C GLN A 197 -8.00 14.89 -12.01
N GLU A 198 -8.99 15.56 -12.60
CA GLU A 198 -10.20 15.95 -11.87
C GLU A 198 -10.83 14.67 -11.30
N THR A 199 -10.75 14.51 -9.99
CA THR A 199 -11.45 13.44 -9.28
C THR A 199 -12.93 13.79 -9.32
N THR A 200 -13.67 13.20 -10.26
CA THR A 200 -15.13 13.07 -10.12
C THR A 200 -15.38 12.30 -8.84
N THR A 201 -15.70 13.02 -7.76
CA THR A 201 -16.26 12.44 -6.55
C THR A 201 -17.60 11.84 -6.92
N ALA A 202 -17.64 10.52 -7.13
CA ALA A 202 -18.90 9.80 -7.11
C ALA A 202 -19.43 9.85 -5.68
N SER A 203 -20.60 10.46 -5.52
CA SER A 203 -21.38 10.51 -4.28
C SER A 203 -22.00 9.16 -3.95
#